data_AF-A0AA92QCH1-F1
#
_entry.id   AF-A0AA92QCH1-F1
#
_cell.length_a   1.000
_cell.length_b   1.000
_cell.length_c   1.000
_cell.angle_alpha   90.00
_cell.angle_beta   90.00
_cell.angle_gamma   90.00
#
_symmetry.space_group_name_H-M   'P 1'
#
loop_
_entity.id
_entity.type
_entity.pdbx_description
1 polymer ?
#
loop_
_entity_poly.entity_id
_entity_poly.type
_entity_poly.pdbx_seq_one_letter_code
_entity_poly.pdbx_strand_id
1 'polypeptide(L)'
;MTSARIALSRFFAGTALSLLLCACDVGFVAVIGSTLSIGGTVTGLPANQSLVLLDNGRDALTVTANGPFTFAATVPFNGGYAVTIGTQPSSASCSVSNGSGVATADVTSVAVTCQPVGSV
;
A
#
# COMPACT_ATOMS: atom_id res chain seq x y z
N MET A 1 52.87 -36.10 14.56
CA MET A 1 52.81 -35.05 15.59
C MET A 1 51.35 -34.74 15.89
N THR A 2 50.91 -35.22 17.06
CA THR A 2 49.77 -34.76 17.89
C THR A 2 48.40 -34.67 17.19
N SER A 3 47.64 -35.75 17.02
CA SER A 3 46.88 -36.49 18.04
C SER A 3 45.84 -35.63 18.78
N ALA A 4 44.62 -35.67 18.25
CA ALA A 4 43.41 -35.07 18.78
C ALA A 4 43.09 -35.56 20.19
N ARG A 5 42.73 -34.63 21.09
CA ARG A 5 42.12 -34.94 22.39
C ARG A 5 40.64 -34.55 22.35
N ILE A 6 39.82 -35.47 21.88
CA ILE A 6 38.37 -35.44 22.09
C ILE A 6 38.13 -36.12 23.44
N ALA A 7 37.95 -35.32 24.49
CA ALA A 7 37.62 -35.81 25.82
C ALA A 7 36.16 -36.28 25.82
N LEU A 8 36.00 -37.59 26.00
CA LEU A 8 34.75 -38.30 26.08
C LEU A 8 34.46 -38.58 27.57
N SER A 9 33.52 -37.86 28.21
CA SER A 9 32.98 -38.29 29.51
C SER A 9 31.52 -37.90 29.70
N ARG A 10 30.67 -38.69 29.03
CA ARG A 10 29.46 -39.37 29.52
C ARG A 10 28.64 -38.74 30.67
N PHE A 11 27.38 -38.46 30.31
CA PHE A 11 26.13 -38.73 31.04
C PHE A 11 25.92 -38.10 32.43
N PHE A 12 25.12 -37.04 32.50
CA PHE A 12 24.02 -36.96 33.47
C PHE A 12 22.78 -36.31 32.84
N ALA A 13 21.64 -36.85 33.24
CA ALA A 13 20.30 -36.76 32.66
C ALA A 13 19.71 -35.36 32.52
N GLY A 14 18.86 -35.16 31.51
CA GLY A 14 17.98 -34.00 31.37
C GLY A 14 17.25 -33.98 30.03
N THR A 15 16.05 -34.53 30.00
CA THR A 15 15.16 -34.60 28.84
C THR A 15 14.65 -33.22 28.39
N ALA A 16 14.50 -33.07 27.07
CA ALA A 16 13.60 -32.15 26.38
C ALA A 16 13.74 -30.64 26.65
N LEU A 17 14.45 -29.93 25.77
CA LEU A 17 14.10 -28.56 25.43
C LEU A 17 14.63 -28.20 24.05
N SER A 18 13.71 -28.20 23.08
CA SER A 18 13.74 -27.63 21.74
C SER A 18 15.09 -27.38 21.09
N LEU A 19 15.31 -28.10 19.97
CA LEU A 19 16.16 -27.69 18.86
C LEU A 19 15.74 -26.27 18.43
N LEU A 20 16.33 -25.25 19.07
CA LEU A 20 16.10 -23.85 18.74
C LEU A 20 16.83 -23.63 17.42
N LEU A 21 16.07 -23.66 16.33
CA LEU A 21 16.46 -23.03 15.08
C LEU A 21 16.93 -21.61 15.43
N CYS A 22 18.24 -21.40 15.47
CA CYS A 22 18.78 -20.06 15.28
C CYS A 22 18.73 -19.77 13.77
N ALA A 23 17.51 -19.73 13.23
CA ALA A 23 17.24 -18.72 12.24
C ALA A 23 17.28 -17.42 13.05
N CYS A 24 18.47 -16.84 13.23
CA CYS A 24 18.48 -15.40 13.38
C CYS A 24 17.79 -14.92 12.11
N ASP A 25 16.58 -14.42 12.27
CA ASP A 25 15.72 -14.07 11.17
C ASP A 25 16.52 -13.13 10.28
N VAL A 26 17.11 -13.65 9.20
CA VAL A 26 17.17 -12.93 7.96
C VAL A 26 15.74 -12.96 7.39
N GLY A 27 14.79 -12.49 8.20
CA GLY A 27 14.10 -11.29 7.83
C GLY A 27 15.14 -10.32 7.28
N PHE A 28 15.45 -10.52 6.00
CA PHE A 28 15.68 -9.46 5.07
C PHE A 28 14.40 -8.62 5.12
N VAL A 29 14.27 -7.90 6.24
CA VAL A 29 13.32 -6.85 6.49
C VAL A 29 13.57 -5.90 5.35
N ALA A 30 12.59 -5.83 4.45
CA ALA A 30 12.44 -4.90 3.35
C ALA A 30 13.75 -4.32 2.81
N VAL A 31 14.12 -4.72 1.59
CA VAL A 31 14.85 -3.81 0.69
C VAL A 31 14.27 -2.41 0.91
N ILE A 32 15.11 -1.47 1.32
CA ILE A 32 14.80 -0.09 1.72
C ILE A 32 14.02 0.63 0.60
N GLY A 33 12.73 0.38 0.56
CA GLY A 33 11.75 1.05 -0.28
C GLY A 33 10.83 1.79 0.66
N SER A 34 11.07 3.09 0.84
CA SER A 34 10.09 3.97 1.46
C SER A 34 8.77 3.78 0.73
N THR A 35 7.71 3.37 1.42
CA THR A 35 6.39 3.33 0.79
C THR A 35 5.81 4.73 0.79
N LEU A 36 5.18 5.10 -0.31
CA LEU A 36 4.65 6.44 -0.56
C LEU A 36 3.13 6.35 -0.60
N SER A 37 2.49 7.35 -0.01
CA SER A 37 1.04 7.49 -0.05
C SER A 37 0.61 8.07 -1.40
N ILE A 38 -0.52 7.57 -1.90
CA ILE A 38 -1.18 8.12 -3.08
C ILE A 38 -2.47 8.79 -2.63
N GLY A 39 -2.68 10.02 -3.06
CA GLY A 39 -3.77 10.86 -2.64
C GLY A 39 -3.95 12.05 -3.56
N GLY A 40 -4.95 12.84 -3.23
CA GLY A 40 -5.42 13.87 -4.12
C GLY A 40 -6.55 14.68 -3.55
N THR A 41 -7.25 15.39 -4.43
CA THR A 41 -8.44 16.17 -4.07
C THR A 41 -9.60 15.87 -5.01
N VAL A 42 -10.79 15.72 -4.45
CA VAL A 42 -12.05 15.61 -5.18
C VAL A 42 -12.79 16.94 -5.13
N THR A 43 -13.26 17.39 -6.29
CA THR A 43 -14.02 18.63 -6.44
C THR A 43 -15.25 18.41 -7.34
N GLY A 44 -16.33 19.14 -7.08
CA GLY A 44 -17.56 19.08 -7.87
C GLY A 44 -18.43 17.83 -7.68
N LEU A 45 -18.13 16.97 -6.70
CA LEU A 45 -18.98 15.83 -6.34
C LEU A 45 -20.29 16.34 -5.72
N PRO A 46 -21.47 15.99 -6.28
CA PRO A 46 -22.74 16.44 -5.71
C PRO A 46 -22.99 15.81 -4.33
N ALA A 47 -23.74 16.52 -3.49
CA ALA A 47 -24.12 16.03 -2.17
C ALA A 47 -24.91 14.71 -2.26
N ASN A 48 -24.71 13.83 -1.27
CA ASN A 48 -25.36 12.50 -1.17
C ASN A 48 -25.00 11.53 -2.31
N GLN A 49 -23.87 11.72 -2.97
CA GLN A 49 -23.33 10.76 -3.92
C GLN A 49 -22.01 10.17 -3.46
N SER A 50 -21.69 9.01 -4.02
CA SER A 50 -20.41 8.35 -3.82
C SER A 50 -19.71 8.15 -5.15
N LEU A 51 -18.39 8.30 -5.10
CA LEU A 51 -17.45 7.96 -6.15
C LEU A 51 -16.53 6.87 -5.60
N VAL A 52 -16.29 5.81 -6.36
CA VAL A 52 -15.28 4.82 -5.99
C VAL A 52 -14.06 5.04 -6.88
N LEU A 53 -12.93 5.33 -6.25
CA LEU A 53 -11.62 5.41 -6.89
C LEU A 53 -10.89 4.09 -6.67
N LEU A 54 -10.07 3.70 -7.63
CA LEU A 54 -9.24 2.51 -7.58
C LEU A 54 -7.80 2.92 -7.85
N ASP A 55 -6.88 2.61 -6.93
CA ASP A 55 -5.45 2.63 -7.27
C ASP A 55 -5.01 1.24 -7.76
N ASN A 56 -4.31 1.23 -8.89
CA ASN A 56 -3.77 0.03 -9.52
C ASN A 56 -4.82 -1.09 -9.73
N GLY A 57 -6.09 -0.71 -9.86
CA GLY A 57 -7.24 -1.60 -10.05
C GLY A 57 -7.58 -2.49 -8.84
N ARG A 58 -7.01 -2.25 -7.66
CA ARG A 58 -7.16 -3.12 -6.48
C ARG A 58 -7.49 -2.39 -5.19
N ASP A 59 -6.92 -1.21 -4.97
CA ASP A 59 -7.19 -0.46 -3.74
C ASP A 59 -8.39 0.47 -3.94
N ALA A 60 -9.56 0.04 -3.47
CA ALA A 60 -10.81 0.76 -3.64
C ALA A 60 -11.01 1.77 -2.50
N LEU A 61 -11.20 3.03 -2.86
CA LEU A 61 -11.52 4.13 -1.95
C LEU A 61 -12.86 4.74 -2.30
N THR A 62 -13.81 4.68 -1.36
CA THR A 62 -15.12 5.34 -1.51
C THR A 62 -15.04 6.77 -1.00
N VAL A 63 -15.29 7.74 -1.88
CA VAL A 63 -15.36 9.16 -1.57
C VAL A 63 -16.82 9.63 -1.62
N THR A 64 -17.29 10.26 -0.54
CA THR A 64 -18.68 10.73 -0.39
C THR A 64 -18.80 12.25 -0.29
N ALA A 65 -17.68 12.96 -0.26
CA ALA A 65 -17.63 14.41 -0.14
C ALA A 65 -16.43 14.99 -0.90
N ASN A 66 -16.53 16.26 -1.26
CA ASN A 66 -15.41 17.01 -1.79
C ASN A 66 -14.33 17.21 -0.73
N GLY A 67 -13.07 17.28 -1.16
CA GLY A 67 -11.93 17.47 -0.26
C GLY A 67 -10.76 16.54 -0.57
N PRO A 68 -9.75 16.52 0.32
CA PRO A 68 -8.60 15.65 0.17
C PRO A 68 -8.99 14.18 0.39
N PHE A 69 -8.32 13.28 -0.33
CA PHE A 69 -8.42 11.85 -0.16
C PHE A 69 -7.02 11.21 -0.19
N THR A 70 -6.88 10.07 0.47
CA THR A 70 -5.65 9.26 0.46
C THR A 70 -6.03 7.79 0.44
N PHE A 71 -5.36 7.02 -0.41
CA PHE A 71 -5.49 5.57 -0.49
C PHE A 71 -4.89 4.90 0.74
N ALA A 72 -5.45 3.75 1.13
CA ALA A 72 -4.97 3.00 2.29
C ALA A 72 -3.73 2.18 1.94
N ALA A 73 -3.66 1.68 0.70
CA ALA A 73 -2.49 1.03 0.17
C ALA A 73 -1.41 2.07 -0.18
N THR A 74 -0.20 1.83 0.28
CA THR A 74 0.97 2.60 -0.12
C THR A 74 1.69 1.91 -1.27
N VAL A 75 2.34 2.70 -2.12
CA VAL A 75 3.10 2.22 -3.28
C VAL A 75 4.59 2.26 -2.92
N PRO A 76 5.40 1.25 -3.28
CA PRO A 76 6.84 1.30 -3.02
C PRO A 76 7.49 2.49 -3.73
N PHE A 77 8.58 3.03 -3.18
CA PHE A 77 9.40 4.04 -3.85
C PHE A 77 9.79 3.57 -5.26
N ASN A 78 9.64 4.46 -6.24
CA ASN A 78 9.81 4.19 -7.66
C ASN A 78 8.79 3.17 -8.23
N GLY A 79 7.71 2.88 -7.49
CA GLY A 79 6.57 2.09 -7.92
C GLY A 79 5.58 2.90 -8.75
N GLY A 80 4.89 2.21 -9.67
CA GLY A 80 3.82 2.81 -10.46
C GLY A 80 2.51 2.92 -9.67
N TYR A 81 1.79 4.01 -9.88
CA TYR A 81 0.40 4.17 -9.43
C TYR A 81 -0.52 4.46 -10.61
N ALA A 82 -1.78 4.07 -10.46
CA ALA A 82 -2.80 4.22 -11.49
C ALA A 82 -4.18 4.37 -10.82
N VAL A 83 -4.49 5.60 -10.46
CA VAL A 83 -5.80 6.05 -9.98
C VAL A 83 -6.78 6.12 -11.13
N THR A 84 -7.82 5.29 -11.02
CA THR A 84 -8.92 5.20 -11.98
C THR A 84 -10.25 5.32 -11.25
N ILE A 85 -11.32 5.64 -11.98
CA ILE A 85 -12.67 5.61 -11.43
C ILE A 85 -13.20 4.19 -11.57
N GLY A 86 -13.46 3.53 -10.44
CA GLY A 86 -14.11 2.23 -10.41
C GLY A 86 -15.62 2.32 -10.62
N THR A 87 -16.26 3.24 -9.90
CA THR A 87 -17.72 3.44 -9.97
C THR A 87 -18.02 4.93 -10.02
N GLN A 88 -18.66 5.39 -11.11
CA GLN A 88 -19.17 6.76 -11.21
C GLN A 88 -20.41 6.96 -10.32
N PRO A 89 -20.61 8.18 -9.79
CA PRO A 89 -21.87 8.58 -9.20
C PRO A 89 -23.00 8.57 -10.25
N SER A 90 -24.25 8.38 -9.81
CA SER A 90 -25.40 8.23 -10.70
C SER A 90 -25.84 9.53 -11.39
N SER A 91 -25.53 10.69 -10.81
CA SER A 91 -25.90 12.01 -11.32
C SER A 91 -24.72 12.95 -11.53
N ALA A 92 -23.49 12.43 -11.64
CA ALA A 92 -22.33 13.20 -12.06
C ALA A 92 -21.37 12.37 -12.93
N SER A 93 -20.55 13.05 -13.71
CA SER A 93 -19.42 12.47 -14.43
C SER A 93 -18.13 13.03 -13.84
N CYS A 94 -17.35 12.16 -13.21
CA CYS A 94 -16.01 12.48 -12.72
C CYS A 94 -14.92 12.14 -13.73
N SER A 95 -13.83 12.89 -13.70
CA SER A 95 -12.61 12.64 -14.46
C SER A 95 -11.40 12.76 -13.53
N VAL A 96 -10.35 11.98 -13.83
CA VAL A 96 -9.10 11.98 -13.05
C VAL A 96 -8.00 12.62 -13.88
N SER A 97 -7.30 13.58 -13.29
CA SER A 97 -6.09 14.20 -13.82
C SER A 97 -4.90 13.86 -12.92
N ASN A 98 -3.72 13.68 -13.51
CA ASN A 98 -2.53 13.15 -12.83
C ASN A 98 -2.79 11.80 -12.14
N GLY A 99 -3.69 10.98 -12.69
CA GLY A 99 -4.08 9.70 -12.10
C GLY A 99 -3.01 8.61 -12.22
N SER A 100 -1.96 8.79 -13.02
CA SER A 100 -0.94 7.77 -13.21
C SER A 100 0.46 8.35 -13.19
N GLY A 101 1.41 7.58 -12.67
CA GLY A 101 2.81 7.96 -12.70
C GLY A 101 3.67 7.03 -11.88
N VAL A 102 4.88 7.48 -11.56
CA VAL A 102 5.81 6.80 -10.67
C VAL A 102 5.90 7.61 -9.38
N ALA A 103 5.70 6.95 -8.24
CA ALA A 103 5.80 7.58 -6.94
C ALA A 103 7.28 7.69 -6.54
N THR A 104 7.81 8.91 -6.49
CA THR A 104 9.14 9.23 -5.94
C THR A 104 9.06 10.03 -4.63
N ALA A 105 7.88 10.53 -4.30
CA ALA A 105 7.49 11.12 -3.02
C ALA A 105 5.98 10.86 -2.80
N ASP A 106 5.43 11.23 -1.64
CA ASP A 106 4.00 11.18 -1.38
C ASP A 106 3.24 11.95 -2.45
N VAL A 107 2.36 11.25 -3.17
CA VAL A 107 1.59 11.82 -4.27
C VAL A 107 0.32 12.41 -3.70
N THR A 108 0.17 13.73 -3.75
CA THR A 108 -1.05 14.46 -3.35
C THR A 108 -1.64 15.27 -4.50
N SER A 109 -1.08 15.12 -5.71
CA SER A 109 -1.39 15.90 -6.91
C SER A 109 -2.50 15.31 -7.78
N VAL A 110 -3.06 14.16 -7.40
CA VAL A 110 -4.18 13.55 -8.14
C VAL A 110 -5.40 14.46 -8.00
N ALA A 111 -5.92 14.93 -9.13
CA ALA A 111 -7.08 15.81 -9.14
C ALA A 111 -8.26 15.06 -9.73
N VAL A 112 -9.35 14.99 -8.97
CA VAL A 112 -10.60 14.38 -9.41
C VAL A 112 -11.65 15.49 -9.52
N THR A 113 -12.16 15.69 -10.72
CA THR A 113 -13.15 16.72 -11.02
C THR A 113 -14.44 16.06 -11.47
N CYS A 114 -15.53 16.35 -10.76
CA CYS A 114 -16.85 15.85 -11.05
C CYS A 114 -17.75 16.98 -11.57
N GLN A 115 -18.57 16.68 -12.57
CA GLN A 115 -19.56 17.58 -13.13
C GLN A 115 -20.94 16.91 -13.10
N PRO A 116 -21.99 17.57 -12.58
CA PRO A 116 -23.34 17.02 -12.62
C PRO A 116 -23.80 16.80 -14.07
N VAL A 117 -24.39 15.64 -14.37
CA VAL A 117 -24.82 15.28 -15.74
C VAL A 117 -26.14 15.95 -16.17
N GLY A 118 -26.69 16.84 -15.35
CA GLY A 118 -27.98 17.52 -15.58
C GLY A 118 -27.95 19.03 -15.39
N SER A 119 -26.77 19.66 -15.33
CA SER A 119 -26.64 21.12 -15.28
C SER A 119 -26.62 21.69 -16.70
N VAL A 120 -27.81 21.82 -17.31
CA VAL A 120 -28.04 22.72 -18.46
C VAL A 120 -28.67 24.03 -17.99
#